data_AF-A0A353F8C5-F1
#
_entry.id   AF-A0A353F8C5-F1
#
_cell.length_a   1.000
_cell.length_b   1.000
_cell.length_c   1.000
_cell.angle_alpha   90.00
_cell.angle_beta   90.00
_cell.angle_gamma   90.00
#
_symmetry.space_group_name_H-M   'P 1'
#
loop_
_entity.id
_entity.type
_entity.pdbx_description
1 polymer ?
#
loop_
_entity_poly.entity_id
_entity_poly.type
_entity_poly.pdbx_seq_one_letter_code
_entity_poly.pdbx_strand_id
1 'polypeptide(L)'
;MHKLIPNLQKLRELGAIETYPENPDLEYVVSLAEDLEITIDQLIYEEVVADDLPERISHIKMLVMDCDGVLTDGGMYFTKNGDEIKRFNAKDGLGIKTLMKAGFQTGIISAGISTGLVEKRAEMLGVPHVYVGQDPKIEVLEGWLKKLGLSIEEIAYIGDDLTDLPVLEKAGLAACPSDAALAVREQCDIVLETPGGAGCIRELVDLYILS
;
A
#
# COMPACT_ATOMS: atom_id res chain seq x y z
N MET A 1 -17.69 -23.29 3.34
CA MET A 1 -17.39 -24.44 4.22
C MET A 1 -17.55 -23.93 5.65
N HIS A 2 -18.17 -24.67 6.56
CA HIS A 2 -18.34 -24.21 7.94
C HIS A 2 -16.98 -24.16 8.66
N LYS A 3 -16.49 -22.96 8.99
CA LYS A 3 -15.16 -22.68 9.55
C LYS A 3 -15.17 -22.31 11.04
N LEU A 4 -16.31 -22.35 11.72
CA LEU A 4 -16.42 -21.95 13.13
C LEU A 4 -15.35 -22.57 14.04
N ILE A 5 -15.19 -23.90 14.06
CA ILE A 5 -14.20 -24.55 14.93
C ILE A 5 -12.75 -24.16 14.56
N PRO A 6 -12.33 -24.22 13.28
CA PRO A 6 -11.04 -23.66 12.86
C PRO A 6 -10.83 -22.19 13.28
N ASN A 7 -11.85 -21.34 13.16
CA ASN A 7 -11.76 -19.94 13.52
C ASN A 7 -11.63 -19.74 15.03
N LEU A 8 -12.36 -20.50 15.85
CA LEU A 8 -12.22 -20.48 17.30
C LEU A 8 -10.83 -20.96 17.75
N GLN A 9 -10.27 -21.98 17.10
CA GLN A 9 -8.88 -22.38 17.33
C GLN A 9 -7.92 -21.23 17.03
N LYS A 10 -8.10 -20.58 15.88
CA LYS A 10 -7.24 -19.47 15.46
C LYS A 10 -7.35 -18.26 16.38
N LEU A 11 -8.57 -17.85 16.75
CA LEU A 11 -8.80 -16.78 17.73
C LEU A 11 -8.12 -17.08 19.06
N ARG A 12 -8.07 -18.34 19.48
CA ARG A 12 -7.32 -18.76 20.68
C ARG A 12 -5.81 -18.66 20.51
N GLU A 13 -5.28 -19.07 19.36
CA GLU A 13 -3.85 -18.92 19.03
C GLU A 13 -3.42 -17.45 18.99
N LEU A 14 -4.30 -16.56 18.51
CA LEU A 14 -4.10 -15.12 18.47
C LEU A 14 -4.32 -14.43 19.82
N GLY A 15 -4.79 -15.15 20.83
CA GLY A 15 -5.10 -14.60 22.15
C GLY A 15 -6.34 -13.72 22.20
N ALA A 16 -7.17 -13.69 21.14
CA ALA A 16 -8.43 -12.97 21.10
C ALA A 16 -9.50 -13.63 22.01
N ILE A 17 -9.37 -14.94 22.26
CA ILE A 17 -10.17 -15.67 23.25
C ILE A 17 -9.28 -16.61 24.06
N GLU A 18 -9.61 -16.83 25.33
CA GLU A 18 -8.86 -17.78 26.17
C GLU A 18 -9.26 -19.23 25.90
N THR A 19 -10.58 -19.47 25.81
CA THR A 19 -11.16 -20.80 25.60
C THR A 19 -12.47 -20.71 24.81
N TYR A 20 -12.94 -21.85 24.30
CA TYR A 20 -14.24 -21.98 23.63
C TYR A 20 -14.84 -23.36 23.95
N PRO A 21 -16.17 -23.51 23.98
CA PRO A 21 -16.84 -24.78 24.26
C PRO A 21 -16.57 -25.83 23.16
N GLU A 22 -16.52 -27.10 23.53
CA GLU A 22 -16.32 -28.21 22.58
C GLU A 22 -17.44 -28.27 21.52
N ASN A 23 -18.66 -27.90 21.92
CA ASN A 23 -19.80 -27.71 21.03
C ASN A 23 -20.38 -26.29 21.23
N PRO A 24 -19.91 -25.29 20.46
CA PRO A 24 -20.44 -23.94 20.52
C PRO A 24 -21.89 -23.90 20.06
N ASP A 25 -22.78 -23.38 20.90
CA ASP A 25 -24.16 -23.13 20.55
C ASP A 25 -24.33 -21.74 19.92
N LEU A 26 -25.54 -21.44 19.46
CA LEU A 26 -25.84 -20.17 18.80
C LEU A 26 -25.63 -18.97 19.73
N GLU A 27 -25.91 -19.13 21.03
CA GLU A 27 -25.79 -18.05 22.01
C GLU A 27 -24.31 -17.65 22.19
N TYR A 28 -23.42 -18.63 22.30
CA TYR A 28 -21.98 -18.38 22.31
C TYR A 28 -21.49 -17.70 21.03
N VAL A 29 -21.93 -18.17 19.86
CA VAL A 29 -21.50 -17.62 18.57
C VAL A 29 -21.95 -16.17 18.39
N VAL A 30 -23.17 -15.84 18.81
CA VAL A 30 -23.69 -14.47 18.76
C VAL A 30 -22.90 -13.57 19.71
N SER A 31 -22.71 -13.99 20.97
CA SER A 31 -21.96 -13.21 21.97
C SER A 31 -20.53 -12.95 21.51
N LEU A 32 -19.84 -13.97 20.98
CA LEU A 32 -18.46 -13.80 20.53
C LEU A 32 -18.34 -12.88 19.32
N ALA A 33 -19.29 -12.95 18.37
CA ALA A 33 -19.30 -12.06 17.21
C ALA A 33 -19.48 -10.59 17.65
N GLU A 34 -20.35 -10.33 18.64
CA GLU A 34 -20.52 -9.01 19.24
C GLU A 34 -19.25 -8.52 19.95
N ASP A 35 -18.61 -9.37 20.77
CA ASP A 35 -17.38 -9.02 21.51
C ASP A 35 -16.20 -8.71 20.59
N LEU A 36 -16.13 -9.38 19.43
CA LEU A 36 -15.09 -9.19 18.41
C LEU A 36 -15.43 -8.11 17.38
N GLU A 37 -16.60 -7.47 17.48
CA GLU A 37 -17.10 -6.50 16.49
C GLU A 37 -17.13 -7.03 15.04
N ILE A 38 -17.43 -8.33 14.86
CA ILE A 38 -17.57 -8.97 13.55
C ILE A 38 -18.98 -9.53 13.35
N THR A 39 -19.31 -9.87 12.12
CA THR A 39 -20.57 -10.57 11.81
C THR A 39 -20.47 -12.07 12.10
N ILE A 40 -21.62 -12.70 12.35
CA ILE A 40 -21.71 -14.15 12.48
C ILE A 40 -21.24 -14.85 11.19
N ASP A 41 -21.53 -14.26 10.03
CA ASP A 41 -21.09 -14.82 8.74
C ASP A 41 -19.56 -14.81 8.61
N GLN A 42 -18.90 -13.73 9.02
CA GLN A 42 -17.43 -13.65 9.11
C GLN A 42 -16.88 -14.74 10.03
N LEU A 43 -17.47 -14.90 11.22
CA LEU A 43 -17.02 -15.90 12.20
C LEU A 43 -17.25 -17.35 11.74
N ILE A 44 -18.32 -17.63 10.99
CA ILE A 44 -18.69 -19.00 10.59
C ILE A 44 -18.11 -19.39 9.22
N TYR A 45 -18.01 -18.47 8.27
CA TYR A 45 -17.75 -18.81 6.87
C TYR A 45 -16.43 -18.24 6.32
N GLU A 46 -15.95 -17.13 6.88
CA GLU A 46 -14.69 -16.53 6.48
C GLU A 46 -13.52 -17.14 7.25
N GLU A 47 -12.30 -16.95 6.75
CA GLU A 47 -11.11 -17.39 7.49
C GLU A 47 -10.74 -16.29 8.48
N VAL A 48 -10.70 -16.62 9.78
CA VAL A 48 -10.04 -15.73 10.72
C VAL A 48 -8.55 -15.80 10.43
N VAL A 49 -7.99 -14.68 9.98
CA VAL A 49 -6.55 -14.49 9.80
C VAL A 49 -6.08 -13.48 10.84
N ALA A 50 -4.84 -13.62 11.29
CA ALA A 50 -4.24 -12.55 12.07
C ALA A 50 -4.14 -11.32 11.18
N ASP A 51 -4.48 -10.15 11.71
CA ASP A 51 -4.02 -8.91 11.09
C ASP A 51 -2.51 -8.81 11.32
N ASP A 52 -1.74 -9.34 10.37
CA ASP A 52 -0.28 -9.30 10.35
C ASP A 52 0.25 -7.99 9.76
N LEU A 53 -0.64 -7.06 9.39
CA LEU A 53 -0.28 -5.79 8.75
C LEU A 53 0.71 -4.97 9.60
N PRO A 54 0.57 -4.82 10.93
CA PRO A 54 1.56 -4.11 11.74
C PRO A 54 2.94 -4.77 11.72
N GLU A 55 3.00 -6.11 11.71
CA GLU A 55 4.25 -6.86 11.62
C GLU A 55 4.90 -6.66 10.24
N ARG A 56 4.12 -6.81 9.16
CA ARG A 56 4.56 -6.54 7.79
C ARG A 56 5.09 -5.12 7.62
N ILE A 57 4.36 -4.12 8.12
CA ILE A 57 4.77 -2.71 8.13
C ILE A 57 6.12 -2.53 8.83
N SER A 58 6.35 -3.21 9.96
CA SER A 58 7.61 -3.12 10.72
C SER A 58 8.84 -3.64 9.95
N HIS A 59 8.63 -4.44 8.90
CA HIS A 59 9.69 -4.97 8.05
C HIS A 59 9.98 -4.10 6.82
N ILE A 60 9.17 -3.07 6.56
CA ILE A 60 9.34 -2.19 5.41
C ILE A 60 10.63 -1.36 5.55
N LYS A 61 11.39 -1.30 4.47
CA LYS A 61 12.67 -0.57 4.35
C LYS A 61 12.69 0.40 3.17
N MET A 62 11.74 0.29 2.24
CA MET A 62 11.66 1.13 1.05
C MET A 62 10.22 1.47 0.71
N LEU A 63 9.97 2.73 0.34
CA LEU A 63 8.71 3.16 -0.28
C LEU A 63 8.92 3.42 -1.77
N VAL A 64 8.16 2.72 -2.61
CA VAL A 64 8.13 2.90 -4.05
C VAL A 64 6.79 3.49 -4.46
N MET A 65 6.84 4.54 -5.27
CA MET A 65 5.67 5.33 -5.64
C MET A 65 5.50 5.33 -7.15
N ASP A 66 4.27 5.10 -7.62
CA ASP A 66 3.88 5.57 -8.93
C ASP A 66 3.88 7.12 -8.96
N CYS A 67 3.92 7.71 -10.16
CA CYS A 67 3.83 9.14 -10.34
C CYS A 67 2.41 9.64 -10.64
N ASP A 68 1.77 9.17 -11.72
CA ASP A 68 0.58 9.82 -12.26
C ASP A 68 -0.69 9.18 -11.71
N GLY A 69 -1.41 9.91 -10.85
CA GLY A 69 -2.53 9.36 -10.06
C GLY A 69 -2.12 9.05 -8.61
N VAL A 70 -0.82 9.11 -8.31
CA VAL A 70 -0.28 8.99 -6.94
C VAL A 70 0.42 10.29 -6.50
N LEU A 71 1.58 10.62 -7.07
CA LEU A 71 2.29 11.87 -6.77
C LEU A 71 1.63 13.10 -7.43
N THR A 72 0.87 12.86 -8.48
CA THR A 72 0.03 13.84 -9.18
C THR A 72 -1.45 13.43 -9.10
N ASP A 73 -2.33 14.32 -9.54
CA ASP A 73 -3.78 14.09 -9.60
C ASP A 73 -4.22 13.29 -10.85
N GLY A 74 -3.28 12.63 -11.54
CA GLY A 74 -3.52 11.93 -12.81
C GLY A 74 -3.82 12.86 -13.99
N GLY A 75 -3.86 14.18 -13.77
CA GLY A 75 -4.13 15.18 -14.79
C GLY A 75 -2.96 15.39 -15.74
N MET A 76 -3.22 15.26 -17.04
CA MET A 76 -2.26 15.59 -18.10
C MET A 76 -2.57 16.99 -18.66
N TYR A 77 -1.79 17.99 -18.23
CA TYR A 77 -1.98 19.38 -18.64
C TYR A 77 -1.03 19.74 -19.77
N PHE A 78 -1.55 20.36 -20.83
CA PHE A 78 -0.76 20.75 -22.00
C PHE A 78 -0.88 22.24 -22.30
N THR A 79 0.24 22.87 -22.65
CA THR A 79 0.24 24.21 -23.25
C THR A 79 -0.15 24.12 -24.73
N LYS A 80 -0.52 25.25 -25.33
CA LYS A 80 -0.77 25.34 -26.78
C LYS A 80 0.44 24.95 -27.65
N ASN A 81 1.65 24.94 -27.08
CA ASN A 81 2.89 24.60 -27.77
C ASN A 81 3.24 23.10 -27.63
N GLY A 82 2.46 22.35 -26.85
CA GLY A 82 2.71 20.94 -26.56
C GLY A 82 3.57 20.69 -25.32
N ASP A 83 3.88 21.70 -24.51
CA ASP A 83 4.59 21.48 -23.25
C ASP A 83 3.67 20.79 -22.25
N GLU A 84 4.18 19.80 -21.52
CA GLU A 84 3.46 19.09 -20.46
C GLU A 84 3.68 19.77 -19.10
N ILE A 85 2.64 19.80 -18.26
CA ILE A 85 2.67 20.30 -16.89
C ILE A 85 2.12 19.21 -15.97
N LYS A 86 2.84 18.93 -14.87
CA LYS A 86 2.40 18.05 -13.78
C LYS A 86 2.30 18.83 -12.47
N ARG A 87 1.23 18.60 -11.71
CA ARG A 87 1.03 19.21 -10.38
C ARG A 87 1.40 18.21 -9.29
N PHE A 88 2.42 18.54 -8.50
CA PHE A 88 2.84 17.76 -7.34
C PHE A 88 2.41 18.41 -6.03
N ASN A 89 2.17 17.61 -4.99
CA ASN A 89 1.83 18.12 -3.67
C ASN A 89 3.08 18.45 -2.83
N ALA A 90 3.06 19.59 -2.13
CA ALA A 90 4.14 19.97 -1.23
C ALA A 90 4.16 19.13 0.07
N LYS A 91 2.99 18.71 0.57
CA LYS A 91 2.87 17.89 1.79
C LYS A 91 3.45 16.48 1.57
N ASP A 92 3.18 15.88 0.41
CA ASP A 92 3.80 14.61 0.01
C ASP A 92 5.32 14.72 -0.03
N GLY A 93 5.83 15.84 -0.58
CA GLY A 93 7.27 16.13 -0.56
C GLY A 93 7.87 16.18 0.84
N LEU A 94 7.13 16.65 1.86
CA LEU A 94 7.55 16.58 3.25
C LEU A 94 7.53 15.14 3.77
N GLY A 95 6.46 14.38 3.51
CA GLY A 95 6.35 12.97 3.91
C GLY A 95 7.52 12.13 3.39
N ILE A 96 7.83 12.23 2.10
CA ILE A 96 8.97 11.54 1.46
C ILE A 96 10.29 11.92 2.12
N LYS A 97 10.52 13.22 2.40
CA LYS A 97 11.75 13.67 3.07
C LYS A 97 11.84 13.20 4.51
N THR A 98 10.73 13.17 5.24
CA THR A 98 10.69 12.65 6.62
C THR A 98 11.00 11.15 6.62
N LEU A 99 10.41 10.40 5.70
CA LEU A 99 10.65 8.97 5.56
C LEU A 99 12.12 8.65 5.24
N MET A 100 12.73 9.37 4.30
CA MET A 100 14.17 9.23 4.03
C MET A 100 15.05 9.59 5.22
N LYS A 101 14.68 10.60 6.02
CA LYS A 101 15.41 10.95 7.26
C LYS A 101 15.30 9.85 8.32
N ALA A 102 14.23 9.07 8.31
CA ALA A 102 14.05 7.90 9.17
C ALA A 102 14.85 6.67 8.69
N GLY A 103 15.57 6.78 7.57
CA GLY A 103 16.49 5.74 7.08
C GLY A 103 15.94 4.83 5.99
N PHE A 104 14.71 5.09 5.51
CA PHE A 104 14.09 4.33 4.44
C PHE A 104 14.67 4.71 3.07
N GLN A 105 14.78 3.72 2.18
CA GLN A 105 14.98 3.98 0.75
C GLN A 105 13.68 4.50 0.12
N THR A 106 13.79 5.25 -0.97
CA THR A 106 12.61 5.69 -1.74
C THR A 106 12.85 5.56 -3.24
N GLY A 107 11.78 5.27 -3.98
CA GLY A 107 11.84 5.18 -5.44
C GLY A 107 10.58 5.69 -6.13
N ILE A 108 10.73 6.14 -7.38
CA ILE A 108 9.62 6.53 -8.25
C ILE A 108 9.70 5.74 -9.56
N ILE A 109 8.65 4.99 -9.90
CA ILE A 109 8.53 4.27 -11.17
C ILE A 109 7.32 4.84 -11.91
N SER A 110 7.56 5.49 -13.05
CA SER A 110 6.50 6.06 -13.88
C SER A 110 6.52 5.44 -15.28
N ALA A 111 5.33 5.11 -15.79
CA ALA A 111 5.13 4.71 -17.18
C ALA A 111 5.07 5.89 -18.17
N GLY A 112 5.35 7.12 -17.70
CA GLY A 112 5.32 8.33 -18.50
C GLY A 112 6.31 8.31 -19.67
N ILE A 113 5.90 8.92 -20.79
CA ILE A 113 6.74 9.03 -22.00
C ILE A 113 7.58 10.31 -21.96
N SER A 114 7.05 11.36 -21.33
CA SER A 114 7.71 12.65 -21.20
C SER A 114 8.76 12.60 -20.09
N THR A 115 10.03 12.60 -20.50
CA THR A 115 11.16 12.63 -19.58
C THR A 115 11.43 14.04 -19.07
N GLY A 116 11.93 14.14 -17.85
CA GLY A 116 12.47 15.36 -17.24
C GLY A 116 11.64 15.96 -16.10
N LEU A 117 10.30 15.85 -16.11
CA LEU A 117 9.46 16.42 -15.05
C LEU A 117 9.52 15.59 -13.75
N VAL A 118 9.38 14.27 -13.88
CA VAL A 118 9.39 13.34 -12.75
C VAL A 118 10.79 13.28 -12.14
N GLU A 119 11.81 13.20 -12.97
CA GLU A 119 13.23 13.18 -12.58
C GLU A 119 13.62 14.46 -11.87
N LYS A 120 13.22 15.63 -12.38
CA LYS A 120 13.46 16.91 -11.71
C LYS A 120 12.77 16.99 -10.36
N ARG A 121 11.53 16.48 -10.25
CA ARG A 121 10.83 16.44 -8.97
C ARG A 121 11.55 15.51 -7.98
N ALA A 122 11.98 14.35 -8.43
CA ALA A 122 12.74 13.40 -7.62
C ALA A 122 14.07 14.01 -7.14
N GLU A 123 14.80 14.70 -8.01
CA GLU A 123 16.03 15.43 -7.67
C GLU A 123 15.78 16.49 -6.58
N MET A 124 14.72 17.30 -6.71
CA MET A 124 14.34 18.29 -5.69
C MET A 124 14.03 17.68 -4.31
N LEU A 125 13.51 16.44 -4.32
CA LEU A 125 13.20 15.71 -3.11
C LEU A 125 14.41 14.96 -2.55
N GLY A 126 15.39 14.63 -3.40
CA GLY A 126 16.53 13.78 -3.06
C GLY A 126 16.21 12.28 -3.18
N VAL A 127 15.18 11.90 -3.96
CA VAL A 127 14.80 10.49 -4.16
C VAL A 127 15.88 9.81 -5.01
N PRO A 128 16.54 8.75 -4.49
CA PRO A 128 17.73 8.16 -5.13
C PRO A 128 17.41 7.23 -6.32
N HIS A 129 16.20 6.68 -6.38
CA HIS A 129 15.80 5.71 -7.41
C HIS A 129 14.65 6.28 -8.24
N VAL A 130 14.89 6.50 -9.53
CA VAL A 130 13.89 7.05 -10.45
C VAL A 130 13.96 6.30 -11.75
N TYR A 131 12.80 5.89 -12.24
CA TYR A 131 12.64 5.33 -13.57
C TYR A 131 11.42 5.94 -14.24
N VAL A 132 11.62 6.39 -15.48
CA VAL A 132 10.58 6.90 -16.38
C VAL A 132 10.75 6.17 -17.70
N GLY A 133 9.76 5.35 -18.06
CA GLY A 133 9.82 4.53 -19.26
C GLY A 133 8.76 3.44 -19.29
N GLN A 134 8.75 2.65 -20.36
CA GLN A 134 7.67 1.68 -20.61
C GLN A 134 8.00 0.22 -20.21
N ASP A 135 9.21 -0.05 -19.73
CA ASP A 135 9.53 -1.37 -19.17
C ASP A 135 8.56 -1.75 -18.04
N PRO A 136 8.23 -3.05 -17.88
CA PRO A 136 7.33 -3.50 -16.81
C PRO A 136 7.82 -3.05 -15.43
N LYS A 137 6.94 -2.40 -14.64
CA LYS A 137 7.30 -1.83 -13.33
C LYS A 137 7.94 -2.86 -12.39
N ILE A 138 7.46 -4.10 -12.44
CA ILE A 138 8.00 -5.21 -11.64
C ILE A 138 9.45 -5.54 -11.99
N GLU A 139 9.84 -5.51 -13.28
CA GLU A 139 11.21 -5.79 -13.70
C GLU A 139 12.18 -4.68 -13.27
N VAL A 140 11.72 -3.42 -13.36
CA VAL A 140 12.47 -2.25 -12.88
C VAL A 140 12.71 -2.36 -11.37
N LEU A 141 11.65 -2.67 -10.61
CA LEU A 141 11.71 -2.84 -9.16
C LEU A 141 12.66 -3.98 -8.77
N GLU A 142 12.51 -5.16 -9.36
CA GLU A 142 13.39 -6.32 -9.10
C GLU A 142 14.88 -5.97 -9.35
N GLY A 143 15.15 -5.19 -10.40
CA GLY A 143 16.48 -4.65 -10.69
C GLY A 143 17.04 -3.74 -9.59
N TRP A 144 16.19 -2.95 -8.93
CA TRP A 144 16.57 -2.13 -7.77
C TRP A 144 16.77 -2.97 -6.51
N LEU A 145 15.81 -3.84 -6.19
CA LEU A 145 15.85 -4.73 -5.02
C LEU A 145 17.12 -5.57 -4.99
N LYS A 146 17.52 -6.15 -6.13
CA LYS A 146 18.76 -6.91 -6.26
C LYS A 146 20.02 -6.08 -5.92
N LYS A 147 20.06 -4.81 -6.31
CA LYS A 147 21.20 -3.92 -6.04
C LYS A 147 21.24 -3.46 -4.58
N LEU A 148 20.06 -3.28 -3.98
CA LEU A 148 19.90 -2.84 -2.59
C LEU A 148 20.00 -4.00 -1.60
N GLY A 149 19.90 -5.25 -2.06
CA GLY A 149 19.86 -6.42 -1.19
C GLY A 149 18.56 -6.51 -0.38
N LEU A 150 17.46 -6.00 -0.95
CA LEU A 150 16.12 -6.03 -0.35
C LEU A 150 15.28 -7.13 -1.00
N SER A 151 14.33 -7.68 -0.24
CA SER A 151 13.25 -8.52 -0.79
C SER A 151 12.00 -7.68 -1.11
N ILE A 152 11.06 -8.26 -1.85
CA ILE A 152 9.82 -7.56 -2.23
C ILE A 152 8.85 -7.38 -1.05
N GLU A 153 8.97 -8.24 -0.05
CA GLU A 153 8.25 -8.18 1.22
C GLU A 153 8.78 -7.05 2.14
N GLU A 154 9.95 -6.49 1.85
CA GLU A 154 10.54 -5.36 2.58
C GLU A 154 10.18 -4.01 1.95
N ILE A 155 9.28 -3.97 0.95
CA ILE A 155 8.87 -2.74 0.30
C ILE A 155 7.39 -2.42 0.50
N ALA A 156 7.11 -1.12 0.63
CA ALA A 156 5.78 -0.57 0.44
C ALA A 156 5.69 -0.03 -1.00
N TYR A 157 4.60 -0.35 -1.68
CA TYR A 157 4.30 0.19 -3.00
C TYR A 157 2.97 0.93 -2.97
N ILE A 158 2.94 2.13 -3.57
CA ILE A 158 1.70 2.89 -3.79
C ILE A 158 1.47 3.13 -5.27
N GLY A 159 0.32 2.65 -5.77
CA GLY A 159 -0.11 2.74 -7.17
C GLY A 159 -1.61 3.03 -7.28
N ASP A 160 -2.09 3.40 -8.47
CA ASP A 160 -3.49 3.79 -8.68
C ASP A 160 -4.19 3.07 -9.84
N ASP A 161 -3.46 2.47 -10.78
CA ASP A 161 -4.04 1.85 -11.98
C ASP A 161 -3.55 0.40 -12.21
N LEU A 162 -4.16 -0.30 -13.17
CA LEU A 162 -3.91 -1.71 -13.48
C LEU A 162 -2.45 -2.02 -13.79
N THR A 163 -1.68 -1.03 -14.23
CA THR A 163 -0.24 -1.18 -14.49
C THR A 163 0.59 -1.43 -13.23
N ASP A 164 0.03 -1.14 -12.05
CA ASP A 164 0.65 -1.32 -10.75
C ASP A 164 0.37 -2.69 -10.14
N LEU A 165 -0.69 -3.38 -10.57
CA LEU A 165 -1.12 -4.67 -10.00
C LEU A 165 0.02 -5.71 -9.89
N PRO A 166 0.88 -5.91 -10.90
CA PRO A 166 1.96 -6.89 -10.80
C PRO A 166 2.96 -6.61 -9.67
N VAL A 167 3.05 -5.36 -9.20
CA VAL A 167 3.88 -4.96 -8.06
C VAL A 167 3.08 -5.00 -6.76
N LEU A 168 1.86 -4.45 -6.76
CA LEU A 168 0.97 -4.41 -5.60
C LEU A 168 0.68 -5.82 -5.05
N GLU A 169 0.44 -6.80 -5.93
CA GLU A 169 0.17 -8.20 -5.54
C GLU A 169 1.32 -8.88 -4.79
N LYS A 170 2.55 -8.35 -4.89
CA LYS A 170 3.75 -8.97 -4.33
C LYS A 170 4.43 -8.14 -3.24
N ALA A 171 4.07 -6.86 -3.14
CA ALA A 171 4.68 -5.93 -2.20
C ALA A 171 4.43 -6.38 -0.75
N GLY A 172 5.40 -6.13 0.13
CA GLY A 172 5.23 -6.32 1.57
C GLY A 172 4.11 -5.48 2.15
N LEU A 173 3.89 -4.30 1.58
CA LEU A 173 2.75 -3.44 1.85
C LEU A 173 2.24 -2.81 0.55
N ALA A 174 0.99 -3.10 0.18
CA ALA A 174 0.31 -2.52 -0.98
C ALA A 174 -0.65 -1.42 -0.53
N ALA A 175 -0.49 -0.21 -1.08
CA ALA A 175 -1.37 0.91 -0.79
C ALA A 175 -1.87 1.58 -2.07
N CYS A 176 -3.02 2.25 -2.01
CA CYS A 176 -3.49 3.10 -3.09
C CYS A 176 -4.24 4.34 -2.58
N PRO A 177 -4.28 5.44 -3.36
CA PRO A 177 -5.17 6.56 -3.12
C PRO A 177 -6.66 6.18 -3.16
N SER A 178 -7.55 7.01 -2.60
CA SER A 178 -9.00 6.74 -2.57
C SER A 178 -9.66 6.70 -3.95
N ASP A 179 -9.09 7.40 -4.92
CA ASP A 179 -9.55 7.52 -6.30
C ASP A 179 -8.88 6.56 -7.29
N ALA A 180 -8.06 5.62 -6.78
CA ALA A 180 -7.50 4.53 -7.57
C ALA A 180 -8.59 3.65 -8.23
N ALA A 181 -8.22 2.99 -9.31
CA ALA A 181 -9.07 2.04 -10.01
C ALA A 181 -9.65 0.98 -9.04
N LEU A 182 -10.90 0.58 -9.25
CA LEU A 182 -11.58 -0.35 -8.34
C LEU A 182 -10.78 -1.65 -8.11
N ALA A 183 -10.24 -2.23 -9.19
CA ALA A 183 -9.43 -3.45 -9.11
C ALA A 183 -8.13 -3.27 -8.31
N VAL A 184 -7.56 -2.05 -8.29
CA VAL A 184 -6.39 -1.72 -7.47
C VAL A 184 -6.78 -1.63 -6.00
N ARG A 185 -7.89 -0.95 -5.71
CA ARG A 185 -8.41 -0.82 -4.34
C ARG A 185 -8.77 -2.16 -3.71
N GLU A 186 -9.29 -3.10 -4.49
CA GLU A 186 -9.61 -4.46 -4.06
C GLU A 186 -8.36 -5.31 -3.74
N GLN A 187 -7.19 -4.91 -4.25
CA GLN A 187 -5.93 -5.64 -4.11
C GLN A 187 -5.00 -5.06 -3.03
N CYS A 188 -5.19 -3.79 -2.64
CA CYS A 188 -4.33 -3.12 -1.68
C CYS A 188 -4.66 -3.49 -0.23
N ASP A 189 -3.63 -3.59 0.61
CA ASP A 189 -3.78 -3.71 2.07
C ASP A 189 -4.36 -2.43 2.66
N ILE A 190 -3.98 -1.26 2.10
CA ILE A 190 -4.41 0.06 2.56
C ILE A 190 -5.02 0.84 1.40
N VAL A 191 -6.29 1.19 1.51
CA VAL A 191 -6.93 2.22 0.69
C VAL A 191 -6.96 3.50 1.51
N LEU A 192 -6.20 4.51 1.07
CA LEU A 192 -6.10 5.80 1.76
C LEU A 192 -7.40 6.60 1.60
N GLU A 193 -7.64 7.55 2.50
CA GLU A 193 -8.76 8.48 2.37
C GLU A 193 -8.43 9.59 1.34
N THR A 194 -7.17 9.99 1.26
CA THR A 194 -6.71 11.09 0.39
C THR A 194 -6.50 10.63 -1.06
N PRO A 195 -7.00 11.40 -2.05
CA PRO A 195 -6.79 11.08 -3.47
C PRO A 195 -5.37 11.40 -3.97
N GLY A 196 -5.07 10.91 -5.18
CA GLY A 196 -3.84 11.17 -5.91
C GLY A 196 -3.44 12.64 -5.95
N GLY A 197 -2.19 12.96 -5.65
CA GLY A 197 -1.64 14.32 -5.67
C GLY A 197 -2.25 15.29 -4.64
N ALA A 198 -3.10 14.82 -3.73
CA ALA A 198 -3.73 15.64 -2.70
C ALA A 198 -3.08 15.51 -1.31
N GLY A 199 -2.10 14.61 -1.15
CA GLY A 199 -1.48 14.32 0.15
C GLY A 199 -1.45 12.83 0.52
N CYS A 200 -1.73 11.92 -0.42
CA CYS A 200 -1.84 10.49 -0.13
C CYS A 200 -0.51 9.88 0.34
N ILE A 201 0.64 10.33 -0.19
CA ILE A 201 1.95 9.89 0.32
C ILE A 201 2.15 10.38 1.76
N ARG A 202 1.72 11.61 2.06
CA ARG A 202 1.82 12.15 3.42
C ARG A 202 0.96 11.35 4.40
N GLU A 203 -0.25 10.99 4.01
CA GLU A 203 -1.14 10.14 4.81
C GLU A 203 -0.52 8.77 5.06
N LEU A 204 -0.05 8.09 4.01
CA LEU A 204 0.58 6.78 4.10
C LEU A 204 1.77 6.79 5.07
N VAL A 205 2.66 7.78 4.91
CA VAL A 205 3.86 7.89 5.73
C VAL A 205 3.53 8.17 7.19
N ASP A 206 2.66 9.14 7.47
CA ASP A 206 2.38 9.59 8.84
C ASP A 206 1.53 8.59 9.64
N LEU A 207 0.57 7.93 9.00
CA LEU A 207 -0.41 7.09 9.71
C LEU A 207 -0.02 5.62 9.76
N TYR A 208 0.78 5.14 8.81
CA TYR A 208 1.05 3.71 8.67
C TYR A 208 2.53 3.37 8.76
N ILE A 209 3.42 4.06 8.02
CA ILE A 209 4.83 3.65 7.96
C ILE A 209 5.65 4.14 9.16
N LEU A 210 5.37 5.36 9.64
CA LEU A 210 6.10 6.00 10.75
C LEU A 210 5.24 6.19 12.01
N SER A 211 4.12 5.47 12.13
CA SER A 211 3.20 5.59 13.26
C SER A 211 3.72 4.97 14.56
#